data_AF-A0A524E2G5-F1
#
_entry.id   AF-A0A524E2G5-F1
#
_cell.length_a   1.000
_cell.length_b   1.000
_cell.length_c   1.000
_cell.angle_alpha   90.00
_cell.angle_beta   90.00
_cell.angle_gamma   90.00
#
_symmetry.space_group_name_H-M   'P 1'
#
loop_
_entity.id
_entity.type
_entity.pdbx_description
1 polymer ?
#
loop_
_entity_poly.entity_id
_entity_poly.type
_entity_poly.pdbx_seq_one_letter_code
_entity_poly.pdbx_strand_id
1 'polypeptide(L)'
;MEEAVPMWILCPVCGGRVVTEHEDKANRCEYCGSPVLGPSQSRDCVNHPGTLAKEVCSVCGDLVCEECMEVRVGQYGGKLFTIINCNKAECQVANSWAKPLNREYQRLTNFDWSDRIDNWVLRVSGLGAVLMMLFELMFVILMLWIQYFTPWGRATPSPIPNIFLVGDTVIILSITGNFLSAVILQTALQVYVHERQLTSGAFLLGLLILETAFLFFRGLYFNLLAFPEAWLIPLLLTCFSFATILVFFGSLAAIGVGIKKHNQTVEAKKALGLH
;
A
#
# COMPACT_ATOMS: atom_id res chain seq x y z
N MET A 1 -60.45 -15.09 -9.13
CA MET A 1 -58.99 -14.93 -9.01
C MET A 1 -58.74 -13.44 -9.15
N GLU A 2 -58.63 -12.73 -8.03
CA GLU A 2 -58.22 -11.32 -8.05
C GLU A 2 -56.73 -11.29 -8.38
N GLU A 3 -56.37 -10.68 -9.51
CA GLU A 3 -54.99 -10.38 -9.85
C GLU A 3 -54.46 -9.37 -8.83
N ALA A 4 -53.52 -9.81 -7.99
CA ALA A 4 -52.78 -8.90 -7.12
C ALA A 4 -52.01 -7.92 -8.01
N VAL A 5 -52.45 -6.66 -8.04
CA VAL A 5 -51.75 -5.59 -8.77
C VAL A 5 -50.36 -5.46 -8.15
N PRO A 6 -49.26 -5.67 -8.89
CA PRO A 6 -47.92 -5.51 -8.33
C PRO A 6 -47.75 -4.06 -7.91
N MET A 7 -47.65 -3.84 -6.59
CA MET A 7 -47.34 -2.55 -6.03
C MET A 7 -45.90 -2.21 -6.43
N TRP A 8 -45.67 -1.04 -6.99
CA TRP A 8 -44.34 -0.58 -7.33
C TRP A 8 -44.01 0.62 -6.46
N ILE A 9 -42.77 0.67 -5.99
CA ILE A 9 -42.24 1.76 -5.18
C ILE A 9 -40.99 2.34 -5.86
N LEU A 10 -40.65 3.57 -5.48
CA LEU A 10 -39.41 4.20 -5.93
C LEU A 10 -38.27 3.80 -4.98
N CYS A 11 -37.15 3.37 -5.56
CA CYS A 11 -35.94 3.08 -4.81
C CYS A 11 -35.45 4.37 -4.13
N PRO A 12 -35.30 4.39 -2.80
CA PRO A 12 -34.86 5.58 -2.08
C PRO A 12 -33.41 5.98 -2.40
N VAL A 13 -32.63 5.06 -2.98
CA VAL A 13 -31.21 5.28 -3.30
C VAL A 13 -31.02 5.96 -4.66
N CYS A 14 -31.75 5.51 -5.69
CA CYS A 14 -31.53 5.97 -7.07
C CYS A 14 -32.78 6.50 -7.79
N GLY A 15 -33.97 6.43 -7.16
CA GLY A 15 -35.23 6.79 -7.79
C GLY A 15 -35.74 5.79 -8.84
N GLY A 16 -35.04 4.67 -9.06
CA GLY A 16 -35.45 3.61 -9.97
C GLY A 16 -36.71 2.90 -9.48
N ARG A 17 -37.49 2.30 -10.39
CA ARG A 17 -38.68 1.53 -10.02
C ARG A 17 -38.26 0.21 -9.37
N VAL A 18 -38.99 -0.19 -8.33
CA VAL A 18 -38.86 -1.48 -7.66
C VAL A 18 -40.23 -2.13 -7.67
N VAL A 19 -40.33 -3.30 -8.29
CA VAL A 19 -41.52 -4.15 -8.23
C VAL A 19 -41.48 -4.90 -6.90
N THR A 20 -42.52 -4.78 -6.07
CA THR A 20 -42.60 -5.57 -4.83
C THR A 20 -43.17 -6.95 -5.18
N GLU A 21 -42.28 -7.88 -5.52
CA GLU A 21 -42.64 -9.27 -5.83
C GLU A 21 -42.77 -10.13 -4.57
N HIS A 22 -42.14 -9.71 -3.47
CA HIS A 22 -42.12 -10.45 -2.22
C HIS A 22 -42.63 -9.57 -1.08
N GLU A 23 -43.65 -10.05 -0.37
CA GLU A 23 -44.23 -9.38 0.80
C GLU A 23 -43.42 -9.64 2.08
N ASP A 24 -42.58 -10.67 2.11
CA ASP A 24 -41.84 -11.14 3.29
C ASP A 24 -40.30 -10.96 3.16
N LYS A 25 -39.80 -10.54 1.99
CA LYS A 25 -38.37 -10.40 1.68
C LYS A 25 -38.01 -9.05 1.06
N ALA A 26 -36.75 -8.65 1.21
CA ALA A 26 -36.26 -7.44 0.55
C ALA A 26 -36.32 -7.58 -0.98
N ASN A 27 -36.95 -6.60 -1.63
CA ASN A 27 -37.03 -6.51 -3.08
C ASN A 27 -35.77 -5.80 -3.60
N ARG A 28 -35.25 -6.16 -4.77
CA ARG A 28 -34.05 -5.49 -5.33
C ARG A 28 -34.45 -4.46 -6.37
N CYS A 29 -33.86 -3.28 -6.30
CA CYS A 29 -33.99 -2.31 -7.38
C CYS A 29 -33.28 -2.85 -8.63
N GLU A 30 -33.99 -2.96 -9.75
CA GLU A 30 -33.42 -3.40 -11.02
C GLU A 30 -32.32 -2.47 -11.53
N TYR A 31 -32.38 -1.19 -11.16
CA TYR A 31 -31.45 -0.18 -11.66
C TYR A 31 -30.12 -0.15 -10.89
N CYS A 32 -30.14 -0.18 -9.55
CA CYS A 32 -28.92 -0.08 -8.73
C CYS A 32 -28.63 -1.31 -7.86
N GLY A 33 -29.51 -2.31 -7.86
CA GLY A 33 -29.36 -3.53 -7.07
C GLY A 33 -29.58 -3.36 -5.57
N SER A 34 -29.95 -2.16 -5.10
CA SER A 34 -30.16 -1.89 -3.67
C SER A 34 -31.37 -2.69 -3.13
N PRO A 35 -31.26 -3.31 -1.94
CA PRO A 35 -32.40 -3.94 -1.28
C PRO A 35 -33.36 -2.86 -0.75
N VAL A 36 -34.64 -3.00 -1.08
CA VAL A 36 -35.72 -2.06 -0.72
C VAL A 36 -36.86 -2.85 -0.10
N LEU A 37 -37.36 -2.34 1.02
CA LEU A 37 -38.52 -2.89 1.70
C LEU A 37 -39.81 -2.23 1.20
N GLY A 38 -40.86 -3.04 1.07
CA GLY A 38 -42.21 -2.58 0.82
C GLY A 38 -42.77 -1.75 1.98
N PRO A 39 -43.80 -0.90 1.73
CA PRO A 39 -44.36 -0.02 2.73
C PRO A 39 -45.07 -0.73 3.90
N SER A 40 -45.57 -1.95 3.66
CA SER A 40 -46.24 -2.79 4.66
C SER A 40 -45.34 -3.87 5.26
N GLN A 41 -44.06 -3.92 4.88
CA GLN A 41 -43.14 -4.96 5.33
C GLN A 41 -42.67 -4.74 6.77
N SER A 42 -42.63 -5.84 7.53
CA SER A 42 -41.99 -5.84 8.84
C SER A 42 -40.49 -5.57 8.69
N ARG A 43 -39.94 -4.79 9.62
CA ARG A 43 -38.50 -4.50 9.72
C ARG A 43 -37.78 -5.42 10.70
N ASP A 44 -38.49 -6.36 11.28
CA ASP A 44 -37.94 -7.27 12.27
C ASP A 44 -37.16 -8.40 11.61
N CYS A 45 -36.26 -8.98 12.38
CA CYS A 45 -35.57 -10.20 12.01
C CYS A 45 -36.58 -11.34 11.83
N VAL A 46 -36.47 -12.07 10.73
CA VAL A 46 -37.34 -13.22 10.43
C VAL A 46 -37.28 -14.29 11.53
N ASN A 47 -36.14 -14.43 12.20
CA ASN A 47 -35.96 -15.42 13.26
C ASN A 47 -36.28 -14.89 14.67
N HIS A 48 -36.31 -13.56 14.86
CA HIS A 48 -36.50 -12.93 16.17
C HIS A 48 -37.54 -11.80 16.08
N PRO A 49 -38.85 -12.13 16.25
CA PRO A 49 -39.92 -11.13 16.24
C PRO A 49 -39.72 -10.08 17.33
N GLY A 50 -39.87 -8.79 17.01
CA GLY A 50 -39.62 -7.67 17.93
C GLY A 50 -38.16 -7.20 18.00
N THR A 51 -37.24 -7.86 17.31
CA THR A 51 -35.86 -7.39 17.15
C THR A 51 -35.65 -6.83 15.74
N LEU A 52 -35.30 -5.55 15.64
CA LEU A 52 -35.02 -4.91 14.35
C LEU A 52 -33.90 -5.62 13.60
N ALA A 53 -34.15 -5.93 12.33
CA ALA A 53 -33.11 -6.42 11.43
C ALA A 53 -32.08 -5.33 11.18
N LYS A 54 -30.82 -5.72 11.13
CA LYS A 54 -29.72 -4.81 10.78
C LYS A 54 -29.40 -4.87 9.30
N GLU A 55 -29.54 -6.05 8.70
CA GLU A 55 -29.01 -6.34 7.38
C GLU A 55 -29.91 -7.33 6.62
N VAL A 56 -29.69 -7.41 5.30
CA VAL A 56 -30.44 -8.29 4.38
C VAL A 56 -29.53 -9.42 3.91
N CYS A 57 -30.03 -10.66 3.93
CA CYS A 57 -29.29 -11.78 3.38
C CYS A 57 -29.12 -11.64 1.86
N SER A 58 -27.87 -11.71 1.41
CA SER A 58 -27.48 -11.57 0.00
C SER A 58 -28.03 -12.67 -0.93
N VAL A 59 -28.47 -13.81 -0.39
CA VAL A 59 -28.98 -14.96 -1.16
C VAL A 59 -30.51 -15.00 -1.15
N CYS A 60 -31.12 -15.15 0.03
CA CYS A 60 -32.58 -15.31 0.14
C CYS A 60 -33.35 -14.00 0.27
N GLY A 61 -32.70 -12.86 0.56
CA GLY A 61 -33.37 -11.58 0.75
C GLY A 61 -34.04 -11.39 2.12
N ASP A 62 -33.88 -12.35 3.04
CA ASP A 62 -34.46 -12.27 4.38
C ASP A 62 -33.79 -11.18 5.22
N LEU A 63 -34.58 -10.51 6.06
CA LEU A 63 -34.13 -9.56 7.05
C LEU A 63 -33.58 -10.28 8.29
N VAL A 64 -32.33 -9.99 8.66
CA VAL A 64 -31.64 -10.67 9.78
C VAL A 64 -31.08 -9.67 10.80
N CYS A 65 -31.18 -10.01 12.08
CA CYS A 65 -30.50 -9.28 13.16
C CYS A 65 -29.04 -9.73 13.29
N GLU A 66 -28.30 -9.07 14.19
CA GLU A 66 -26.87 -9.30 14.41
C GLU A 66 -26.51 -10.73 14.83
N GLU A 67 -27.40 -11.41 15.56
CA GLU A 67 -27.21 -12.79 16.01
C GLU A 67 -27.48 -13.82 14.91
N CYS A 68 -28.31 -13.45 13.92
CA CYS A 68 -28.71 -14.34 12.82
C CYS A 68 -27.91 -14.12 11.54
N MET A 69 -27.02 -13.13 11.53
CA MET A 69 -26.19 -12.81 10.37
C MET A 69 -24.77 -13.38 10.51
N GLU A 70 -24.31 -14.05 9.47
CA GLU A 70 -22.93 -14.42 9.27
C GLU A 70 -22.32 -13.46 8.25
N VAL A 71 -21.38 -12.63 8.69
CA VAL A 71 -20.63 -11.73 7.81
C VAL A 71 -19.52 -12.53 7.15
N ARG A 72 -19.45 -12.51 5.83
CA ARG A 72 -18.41 -13.17 5.04
C ARG A 72 -17.68 -12.16 4.19
N VAL A 73 -16.38 -12.37 3.96
CA VAL A 73 -15.56 -11.53 3.09
C VAL A 73 -14.99 -12.40 1.98
N GLY A 74 -15.21 -11.97 0.75
CA GLY A 74 -14.74 -12.66 -0.45
C GLY A 74 -14.08 -11.69 -1.42
N GLN A 75 -13.13 -12.18 -2.20
CA GLN A 75 -12.51 -11.42 -3.28
C GLN A 75 -13.13 -11.87 -4.61
N TYR A 76 -13.76 -10.94 -5.33
CA TYR A 76 -14.36 -11.20 -6.64
C TYR A 76 -13.90 -10.15 -7.64
N GLY A 77 -13.30 -10.56 -8.77
CA GLY A 77 -12.80 -9.63 -9.80
C GLY A 77 -11.80 -8.59 -9.29
N GLY A 78 -10.98 -8.92 -8.28
CA GLY A 78 -10.00 -8.02 -7.67
C GLY A 78 -10.57 -7.04 -6.63
N LYS A 79 -11.89 -7.04 -6.38
CA LYS A 79 -12.54 -6.24 -5.33
C LYS A 79 -12.90 -7.11 -4.13
N LEU A 80 -12.73 -6.57 -2.93
CA LEU A 80 -13.19 -7.17 -1.68
C LEU A 80 -14.67 -6.85 -1.49
N PHE A 81 -15.48 -7.87 -1.26
CA PHE A 81 -16.91 -7.75 -0.98
C PHE A 81 -17.22 -8.29 0.41
N THR A 82 -18.01 -7.51 1.16
CA THR A 82 -18.65 -7.97 2.39
C THR A 82 -20.02 -8.52 2.04
N ILE A 83 -20.26 -9.77 2.38
CA ILE A 83 -21.45 -10.53 2.04
C ILE A 83 -22.13 -10.94 3.34
N ILE A 84 -23.44 -10.75 3.40
CA ILE A 84 -24.21 -11.08 4.58
C ILE A 84 -25.06 -12.31 4.27
N ASN A 85 -24.92 -13.32 5.12
CA ASN A 85 -25.61 -14.59 5.02
C ASN A 85 -26.50 -14.77 6.24
N CYS A 86 -27.70 -15.33 6.06
CA CYS A 86 -28.48 -15.87 7.17
C CYS A 86 -27.97 -17.27 7.54
N ASN A 87 -28.39 -17.78 8.71
CA ASN A 87 -27.99 -19.10 9.21
C ASN A 87 -28.58 -20.29 8.42
N LYS A 88 -29.33 -20.07 7.34
CA LYS A 88 -29.85 -21.16 6.50
C LYS A 88 -28.71 -21.81 5.72
N ALA A 89 -28.64 -23.15 5.76
CA ALA A 89 -27.57 -23.92 5.14
C ALA A 89 -27.44 -23.65 3.62
N GLU A 90 -28.55 -23.54 2.91
CA GLU A 90 -28.58 -23.20 1.47
C GLU A 90 -27.89 -21.86 1.17
N CYS A 91 -28.08 -20.85 2.02
CA CYS A 91 -27.49 -19.53 1.85
C CYS A 91 -25.98 -19.60 2.12
N GLN A 92 -25.57 -20.30 3.18
CA GLN A 92 -24.15 -20.50 3.52
C GLN A 92 -23.37 -21.25 2.44
N VAL A 93 -23.99 -22.23 1.76
CA VAL A 93 -23.37 -22.98 0.66
C VAL A 93 -23.21 -22.09 -0.59
N ALA A 94 -24.23 -21.28 -0.93
CA ALA A 94 -24.19 -20.39 -2.09
C ALA A 94 -23.00 -19.40 -2.02
N ASN A 95 -22.66 -18.91 -0.83
CA ASN A 95 -21.52 -18.02 -0.61
C ASN A 95 -20.35 -18.69 0.12
N SER A 96 -20.15 -20.00 -0.07
CA SER A 96 -19.02 -20.75 0.50
C SER A 96 -17.65 -20.28 0.00
N TRP A 97 -17.62 -19.64 -1.16
CA TRP A 97 -16.42 -19.02 -1.72
C TRP A 97 -15.92 -17.81 -0.91
N ALA A 98 -16.79 -17.17 -0.11
CA ALA A 98 -16.43 -16.10 0.82
C ALA A 98 -16.24 -16.67 2.23
N LYS A 99 -15.13 -16.31 2.89
CA LYS A 99 -14.81 -16.85 4.22
C LYS A 99 -15.58 -16.10 5.30
N PRO A 100 -16.06 -16.77 6.37
CA PRO A 100 -16.66 -16.09 7.50
C PRO A 100 -15.66 -15.16 8.17
N LEU A 101 -16.13 -13.95 8.47
CA LEU A 101 -15.37 -12.93 9.15
C LEU A 101 -15.34 -13.26 10.65
N ASN A 102 -14.17 -13.66 11.13
CA ASN A 102 -13.96 -13.77 12.57
C ASN A 102 -13.77 -12.37 13.16
N ARG A 103 -14.82 -11.83 13.77
CA ARG A 103 -14.81 -10.50 14.40
C ARG A 103 -13.77 -10.38 15.52
N GLU A 104 -13.53 -11.47 16.24
CA GLU A 104 -12.53 -11.51 17.30
C GLU A 104 -11.11 -11.48 16.73
N TYR A 105 -10.88 -12.19 15.61
CA TYR A 105 -9.63 -12.09 14.87
C TYR A 105 -9.39 -10.65 14.40
N GLN A 106 -10.38 -10.02 13.78
CA GLN A 106 -10.29 -8.62 13.31
C GLN A 106 -10.00 -7.64 14.45
N ARG A 107 -10.59 -7.86 15.63
CA ARG A 107 -10.32 -7.07 16.83
C ARG A 107 -8.87 -7.24 17.30
N LEU A 108 -8.37 -8.47 17.31
CA LEU A 108 -6.99 -8.79 17.70
C LEU A 108 -5.96 -8.34 16.66
N THR A 109 -6.32 -8.25 15.39
CA THR A 109 -5.46 -7.77 14.28
C THR A 109 -5.74 -6.32 13.89
N ASN A 110 -6.30 -5.52 14.81
CA ASN A 110 -6.40 -4.08 14.58
C ASN A 110 -5.00 -3.44 14.55
N PHE A 111 -4.68 -2.78 13.43
CA PHE A 111 -3.40 -2.11 13.17
C PHE A 111 -3.47 -0.58 13.25
N ASP A 112 -4.51 0.01 13.84
CA ASP A 112 -4.65 1.48 13.98
C ASP A 112 -3.41 2.15 14.60
N TRP A 113 -2.71 1.44 15.50
CA TRP A 113 -1.46 1.93 16.12
C TRP A 113 -0.33 2.15 15.08
N SER A 114 -0.36 1.41 13.97
CA SER A 114 0.68 1.43 12.94
C SER A 114 0.53 2.61 11.99
N ASP A 115 -0.68 3.12 11.76
CA ASP A 115 -0.93 4.20 10.80
C ASP A 115 -0.12 5.47 11.10
N ARG A 116 -0.01 5.81 12.39
CA ARG A 116 0.81 6.95 12.83
C ARG A 116 2.29 6.75 12.53
N ILE A 117 2.79 5.53 12.74
CA ILE A 117 4.20 5.19 12.52
C ILE A 117 4.48 5.14 11.02
N ASP A 118 3.59 4.52 10.25
CA ASP A 118 3.72 4.39 8.80
C ASP A 118 3.77 5.76 8.11
N ASN A 119 2.94 6.72 8.53
CA ASN A 119 2.99 8.10 8.05
C ASN A 119 4.31 8.80 8.41
N TRP A 120 4.84 8.57 9.61
CA TRP A 120 6.15 9.09 10.00
C TRP A 120 7.27 8.46 9.16
N VAL A 121 7.25 7.14 8.97
CA VAL A 121 8.20 6.40 8.14
C VAL A 121 8.22 6.96 6.72
N LEU A 122 7.05 7.15 6.11
CA LEU A 122 6.91 7.69 4.75
C LEU A 122 7.52 9.10 4.62
N ARG A 123 7.31 9.96 5.62
CA ARG A 123 7.88 11.32 5.60
C ARG A 123 9.39 11.29 5.70
N VAL A 124 9.93 10.45 6.58
CA VAL A 124 11.38 10.34 6.81
C VAL A 124 12.07 9.69 5.62
N SER A 125 11.59 8.54 5.14
CA SER A 125 12.17 7.84 3.99
C SER A 125 11.96 8.61 2.69
N GLY A 126 10.77 9.21 2.48
CA GLY A 126 10.46 10.04 1.32
C GLY A 126 11.32 11.30 1.26
N LEU A 127 11.48 12.02 2.38
CA LEU A 127 12.38 13.16 2.46
C LEU A 127 13.83 12.74 2.18
N GLY A 128 14.29 11.64 2.79
CA GLY A 128 15.64 11.11 2.55
C GLY A 128 15.88 10.76 1.08
N ALA A 129 14.90 10.13 0.41
CA ALA A 129 15.01 9.78 -1.01
C ALA A 129 15.01 11.02 -1.92
N VAL A 130 14.21 12.06 -1.61
CA VAL A 130 14.25 13.33 -2.33
C VAL A 130 15.61 14.01 -2.16
N LEU A 131 16.16 14.01 -0.94
CA LEU A 131 17.49 14.57 -0.67
C LEU A 131 18.60 13.80 -1.41
N MET A 132 18.50 12.47 -1.51
CA MET A 132 19.41 11.66 -2.33
C MET A 132 19.33 12.04 -3.82
N MET A 133 18.13 12.24 -4.35
CA MET A 133 17.96 12.68 -5.75
C MET A 133 18.55 14.07 -6.01
N LEU A 134 18.36 15.01 -5.08
CA LEU A 134 18.97 16.33 -5.16
C LEU A 134 20.50 16.26 -5.05
N PHE A 135 21.01 15.41 -4.16
CA PHE A 135 22.44 15.14 -4.05
C PHE A 135 23.00 14.55 -5.35
N GLU A 136 22.36 13.55 -5.95
CA GLU A 136 22.81 12.97 -7.22
C GLU A 136 22.84 14.02 -8.32
N LEU A 137 21.79 14.84 -8.46
CA LEU A 137 21.77 15.92 -9.44
C LEU A 137 22.96 16.88 -9.22
N MET A 138 23.21 17.29 -7.98
CA MET A 138 24.33 18.15 -7.63
C MET A 138 25.68 17.46 -7.96
N PHE A 139 25.81 16.17 -7.65
CA PHE A 139 27.00 15.38 -7.94
C PHE A 139 27.25 15.30 -9.46
N VAL A 140 26.22 15.03 -10.27
CA VAL A 140 26.34 15.02 -11.74
C VAL A 140 26.83 16.37 -12.26
N ILE A 141 26.18 17.46 -11.85
CA ILE A 141 26.53 18.82 -12.29
C ILE A 141 27.99 19.15 -11.91
N LEU A 142 28.36 18.82 -10.68
CA LEU A 142 29.72 19.04 -10.17
C LEU A 142 30.75 18.21 -10.94
N MET A 143 30.47 16.94 -11.22
CA MET A 143 31.38 16.07 -11.96
C MET A 143 31.56 16.55 -13.41
N LEU A 144 30.49 17.01 -14.07
CA LEU A 144 30.58 17.64 -15.39
C LEU A 144 31.40 18.93 -15.32
N TRP A 145 31.21 19.74 -14.29
CA TRP A 145 32.00 20.96 -14.08
C TRP A 145 33.49 20.62 -13.90
N ILE A 146 33.83 19.65 -13.04
CA ILE A 146 35.21 19.20 -12.83
C ILE A 146 35.82 18.73 -14.15
N GLN A 147 35.14 17.85 -14.88
CA GLN A 147 35.64 17.25 -16.11
C GLN A 147 35.95 18.28 -17.20
N TYR A 148 35.05 19.24 -17.43
CA TYR A 148 35.12 20.12 -18.60
C TYR A 148 35.66 21.52 -18.31
N PHE A 149 35.52 22.02 -17.09
CA PHE A 149 35.83 23.42 -16.78
C PHE A 149 37.07 23.60 -15.91
N THR A 150 37.47 22.60 -15.12
CA THR A 150 38.68 22.70 -14.30
C THR A 150 39.96 22.36 -15.07
N PRO A 151 41.11 22.97 -14.74
CA PRO A 151 42.40 22.56 -15.30
C PRO A 151 42.78 21.12 -14.94
N TRP A 152 42.36 20.65 -13.76
CA TRP A 152 42.62 19.29 -13.29
C TRP A 152 41.91 18.24 -14.17
N GLY A 153 40.61 18.41 -14.43
CA GLY A 153 39.84 17.48 -15.28
C GLY A 153 40.26 17.49 -16.75
N ARG A 154 40.85 18.60 -17.22
CA ARG A 154 41.39 18.75 -18.58
C ARG A 154 42.88 18.42 -18.72
N ALA A 155 43.54 17.97 -17.64
CA ALA A 155 44.95 17.61 -17.70
C ALA A 155 45.16 16.43 -18.66
N THR A 156 46.37 16.33 -19.23
CA THR A 156 46.78 15.22 -20.09
C THR A 156 48.01 14.54 -19.48
N PRO A 157 47.91 13.29 -19.01
CA PRO A 157 46.72 12.42 -19.02
C PRO A 157 45.61 12.89 -18.07
N SER A 158 44.36 12.60 -18.42
CA SER A 158 43.19 12.95 -17.60
C SER A 158 43.22 12.16 -16.28
N PRO A 159 43.03 12.80 -15.12
CA PRO A 159 42.92 12.12 -13.83
C PRO A 159 41.65 11.26 -13.74
N ILE A 160 40.62 11.61 -14.52
CA ILE A 160 39.38 10.86 -14.64
C ILE A 160 39.50 9.90 -15.84
N PRO A 161 39.35 8.58 -15.64
CA PRO A 161 39.40 7.59 -16.72
C PRO A 161 38.29 7.82 -17.75
N ASN A 162 38.59 7.63 -19.03
CA ASN A 162 37.64 7.68 -20.13
C ASN A 162 37.76 6.42 -21.01
N ILE A 163 36.69 6.03 -21.71
CA ILE A 163 36.67 4.82 -22.55
C ILE A 163 36.98 5.17 -24.01
N PHE A 164 36.15 6.02 -24.61
CA PHE A 164 36.20 6.46 -26.00
C PHE A 164 36.35 7.98 -26.10
N LEU A 165 35.59 8.72 -25.30
CA LEU A 165 35.52 10.19 -25.33
C LEU A 165 35.75 10.76 -23.94
N VAL A 166 36.42 11.90 -23.85
CA VAL A 166 36.62 12.58 -22.57
C VAL A 166 35.25 12.85 -21.91
N GLY A 167 35.06 12.33 -20.69
CA GLY A 167 33.84 12.49 -19.91
C GLY A 167 32.73 11.47 -20.15
N ASP A 168 32.93 10.45 -21.01
CA ASP A 168 31.93 9.41 -21.25
C ASP A 168 31.61 8.57 -20.01
N THR A 169 32.62 8.16 -19.25
CA THR A 169 32.50 7.46 -17.97
C THR A 169 31.74 8.28 -16.94
N VAL A 170 31.99 9.59 -16.88
CA VAL A 170 31.29 10.53 -16.00
C VAL A 170 29.81 10.51 -16.30
N ILE A 171 29.43 10.61 -17.58
CA ILE A 171 28.03 10.61 -18.02
C ILE A 171 27.37 9.26 -17.70
N ILE A 172 27.98 8.14 -18.10
CA ILE A 172 27.41 6.80 -17.94
C ILE A 172 27.17 6.47 -16.45
N LEU A 173 28.18 6.69 -15.61
CA LEU A 173 28.08 6.38 -14.18
C LEU A 173 27.16 7.35 -13.44
N SER A 174 27.07 8.61 -13.90
CA SER A 174 26.11 9.59 -13.36
C SER A 174 24.66 9.26 -13.70
N ILE A 175 24.38 8.83 -14.94
CA ILE A 175 23.04 8.37 -15.35
C ILE A 175 22.64 7.15 -14.53
N THR A 176 23.56 6.20 -14.36
CA THR A 176 23.32 4.98 -13.58
C THR A 176 23.00 5.30 -12.11
N GLY A 177 23.75 6.22 -11.49
CA GLY A 177 23.51 6.63 -10.10
C GLY A 177 22.16 7.34 -9.93
N ASN A 178 21.84 8.26 -10.83
CA ASN A 178 20.55 8.94 -10.80
C ASN A 178 19.37 7.96 -11.00
N PHE A 179 19.53 6.98 -11.90
CA PHE A 179 18.53 5.91 -12.07
C PHE A 179 18.33 5.11 -10.78
N LEU A 180 19.42 4.72 -10.11
CA LEU A 180 19.34 3.97 -8.84
C LEU A 180 18.65 4.79 -7.74
N SER A 181 18.96 6.08 -7.62
CA SER A 181 18.27 7.00 -6.70
C SER A 181 16.79 7.19 -7.03
N ALA A 182 16.40 7.21 -8.31
CA ALA A 182 14.99 7.23 -8.71
C ALA A 182 14.25 5.93 -8.32
N VAL A 183 14.90 4.77 -8.47
CA VAL A 183 14.35 3.48 -8.03
C VAL A 183 14.17 3.46 -6.51
N ILE A 184 15.11 4.03 -5.74
CA ILE A 184 14.99 4.18 -4.28
C ILE A 184 13.78 5.06 -3.92
N LEU A 185 13.60 6.21 -4.57
CA LEU A 185 12.45 7.09 -4.34
C LEU A 185 11.13 6.36 -4.63
N GLN A 186 11.03 5.71 -5.79
CA GLN A 186 9.82 4.99 -6.16
C GLN A 186 9.51 3.86 -5.17
N THR A 187 10.54 3.12 -4.73
CA THR A 187 10.41 2.06 -3.74
C THR A 187 9.96 2.62 -2.38
N ALA A 188 10.58 3.71 -1.93
CA ALA A 188 10.25 4.35 -0.65
C ALA A 188 8.78 4.79 -0.59
N LEU A 189 8.25 5.30 -1.71
CA LEU A 189 6.84 5.67 -1.84
C LEU A 189 5.91 4.45 -1.91
N GLN A 190 6.34 3.36 -2.54
CA GLN A 190 5.53 2.14 -2.70
C GLN A 190 5.46 1.25 -1.46
N VAL A 191 6.37 1.41 -0.48
CA VAL A 191 6.38 0.66 0.79
C VAL A 191 5.01 0.72 1.53
N TYR A 192 4.24 1.80 1.34
CA TYR A 192 2.93 1.97 1.98
C TYR A 192 1.76 1.37 1.20
N VAL A 193 1.86 1.29 -0.14
CA VAL A 193 0.74 0.81 -0.99
C VAL A 193 0.54 -0.70 -0.87
N HIS A 194 1.58 -1.42 -0.45
CA HIS A 194 1.51 -2.86 -0.22
C HIS A 194 1.50 -3.20 1.27
N GLU A 195 0.60 -4.11 1.69
CA GLU A 195 0.61 -4.78 3.00
C GLU A 195 1.94 -5.53 3.33
N ARG A 196 2.93 -5.45 2.44
CA ARG A 196 4.24 -6.11 2.52
C ARG A 196 5.34 -5.17 3.01
N GLN A 197 5.06 -4.39 4.07
CA GLN A 197 6.00 -3.43 4.66
C GLN A 197 7.37 -4.04 5.00
N LEU A 198 7.39 -5.30 5.45
CA LEU A 198 8.62 -6.03 5.76
C LEU A 198 9.49 -6.26 4.53
N THR A 199 8.90 -6.77 3.44
CA THR A 199 9.62 -7.05 2.19
C THR A 199 10.09 -5.75 1.55
N SER A 200 9.23 -4.73 1.53
CA SER A 200 9.55 -3.43 0.94
C SER A 200 10.63 -2.70 1.74
N GLY A 201 10.61 -2.75 3.08
CA GLY A 201 11.66 -2.19 3.93
C GLY A 201 13.01 -2.90 3.75
N ALA A 202 13.01 -4.23 3.65
CA ALA A 202 14.23 -5.00 3.38
C ALA A 202 14.81 -4.70 1.98
N PHE A 203 13.94 -4.58 0.97
CA PHE A 203 14.34 -4.22 -0.38
C PHE A 203 14.92 -2.80 -0.46
N LEU A 204 14.29 -1.83 0.22
CA LEU A 204 14.80 -0.45 0.33
C LEU A 204 16.18 -0.40 0.99
N LEU A 205 16.39 -1.18 2.06
CA LEU A 205 17.69 -1.31 2.71
C LEU A 205 18.75 -1.89 1.76
N GLY A 206 18.41 -2.92 1.00
CA GLY A 206 19.28 -3.51 -0.01
C GLY A 206 19.70 -2.51 -1.10
N LEU A 207 18.75 -1.72 -1.61
CA LEU A 207 19.02 -0.66 -2.57
C LEU A 207 19.93 0.44 -1.99
N LEU A 208 19.73 0.81 -0.71
CA LEU A 208 20.55 1.81 -0.04
C LEU A 208 22.02 1.37 0.10
N ILE A 209 22.24 0.08 0.41
CA ILE A 209 23.60 -0.50 0.47
C ILE A 209 24.24 -0.45 -0.93
N LEU A 210 23.49 -0.83 -1.96
CA LEU A 210 23.96 -0.79 -3.34
C LEU A 210 24.33 0.63 -3.79
N GLU A 211 23.49 1.63 -3.49
CA GLU A 211 23.76 3.05 -3.81
C GLU A 211 24.99 3.56 -3.08
N THR A 212 25.13 3.25 -1.80
CA THR A 212 26.31 3.64 -1.01
C THR A 212 27.58 3.04 -1.60
N ALA A 213 27.56 1.75 -1.95
CA ALA A 213 28.69 1.08 -2.59
C ALA A 213 29.01 1.69 -3.96
N PHE A 214 27.98 2.01 -4.74
CA PHE A 214 28.12 2.62 -6.06
C PHE A 214 28.70 4.04 -6.00
N LEU A 215 28.28 4.85 -5.02
CA LEU A 215 28.86 6.18 -4.77
C LEU A 215 30.34 6.08 -4.40
N PHE A 216 30.69 5.18 -3.48
CA PHE A 216 32.08 4.95 -3.09
C PHE A 216 32.93 4.54 -4.29
N PHE A 217 32.42 3.60 -5.10
CA PHE A 217 33.06 3.20 -6.35
C PHE A 217 33.27 4.40 -7.27
N ARG A 218 32.25 5.23 -7.51
CA ARG A 218 32.37 6.44 -8.35
C ARG A 218 33.42 7.41 -7.83
N GLY A 219 33.44 7.68 -6.52
CA GLY A 219 34.41 8.60 -5.93
C GLY A 219 35.87 8.13 -6.11
N LEU A 220 36.11 6.83 -5.95
CA LEU A 220 37.43 6.23 -6.19
C LEU A 220 37.77 6.18 -7.68
N TYR A 221 36.81 5.78 -8.52
CA TYR A 221 37.00 5.66 -9.97
C TYR A 221 37.29 7.00 -10.64
N PHE A 222 36.64 8.08 -10.18
CA PHE A 222 36.92 9.44 -10.63
C PHE A 222 38.13 10.09 -9.96
N ASN A 223 38.86 9.35 -9.13
CA ASN A 223 40.06 9.82 -8.44
C ASN A 223 39.85 11.13 -7.65
N LEU A 224 38.68 11.28 -7.00
CA LEU A 224 38.33 12.53 -6.31
C LEU A 224 39.28 12.85 -5.15
N LEU A 225 39.94 11.85 -4.57
CA LEU A 225 40.97 12.03 -3.53
C LEU A 225 42.17 12.86 -4.00
N ALA A 226 42.48 12.83 -5.30
CA ALA A 226 43.54 13.63 -5.89
C ALA A 226 43.06 15.00 -6.38
N PHE A 227 41.79 15.34 -6.17
CA PHE A 227 41.25 16.65 -6.55
C PHE A 227 41.85 17.74 -5.63
N PRO A 228 42.27 18.90 -6.17
CA PRO A 228 43.00 19.91 -5.39
C PRO A 228 42.20 20.51 -4.24
N GLU A 229 40.88 20.57 -4.38
CA GLU A 229 39.98 21.17 -3.39
C GLU A 229 39.55 20.14 -2.34
N ALA A 230 40.32 20.05 -1.26
CA ALA A 230 40.11 19.07 -0.19
C ALA A 230 38.75 19.18 0.54
N TRP A 231 38.06 20.33 0.44
CA TRP A 231 36.74 20.54 1.08
C TRP A 231 35.59 19.86 0.35
N LEU A 232 35.78 19.51 -0.93
CA LEU A 232 34.71 18.99 -1.77
C LEU A 232 34.23 17.61 -1.31
N ILE A 233 35.17 16.71 -1.03
CA ILE A 233 34.91 15.33 -0.60
C ILE A 233 34.12 15.29 0.72
N PRO A 234 34.55 15.96 1.81
CA PRO A 234 33.79 15.94 3.06
C PRO A 234 32.41 16.58 2.91
N LEU A 235 32.24 17.60 2.05
CA LEU A 235 30.94 18.19 1.77
C LEU A 235 30.00 17.15 1.11
N LEU A 236 30.46 16.50 0.03
CA LEU A 236 29.67 15.48 -0.67
C LEU A 236 29.30 14.32 0.25
N LEU A 237 30.25 13.81 1.03
CA LEU A 237 30.00 12.74 1.99
C LEU A 237 29.02 13.16 3.08
N THR A 238 29.08 14.39 3.57
CA THR A 238 28.15 14.89 4.60
C THR A 238 26.73 14.99 4.04
N CYS A 239 26.56 15.57 2.84
CA CYS A 239 25.27 15.68 2.18
C CYS A 239 24.65 14.30 1.90
N PHE A 240 25.44 13.38 1.35
CA PHE A 240 24.98 12.02 1.08
C PHE A 240 24.64 11.27 2.38
N SER A 241 25.52 11.32 3.38
CA SER A 241 25.32 10.62 4.66
C SER A 241 24.04 11.06 5.34
N PHE A 242 23.73 12.35 5.33
CA PHE A 242 22.49 12.86 5.90
C PHE A 242 21.25 12.25 5.22
N ALA A 243 21.23 12.21 3.89
CA ALA A 243 20.12 11.61 3.13
C ALA A 243 20.03 10.09 3.35
N THR A 244 21.17 9.41 3.35
CA THR A 244 21.29 7.96 3.58
C THR A 244 20.81 7.56 4.98
N ILE A 245 21.15 8.33 6.01
CA ILE A 245 20.70 8.09 7.39
C ILE A 245 19.17 8.15 7.50
N LEU A 246 18.53 9.12 6.83
CA LEU A 246 17.07 9.24 6.84
C LEU A 246 16.41 8.00 6.20
N VAL A 247 16.89 7.58 5.02
CA VAL A 247 16.35 6.38 4.35
C VAL A 247 16.64 5.12 5.14
N PHE A 248 17.81 5.02 5.79
CA PHE A 248 18.15 3.91 6.66
C PHE A 248 17.18 3.78 7.85
N PHE A 249 16.94 4.87 8.59
CA PHE A 249 16.00 4.86 9.71
C PHE A 249 14.57 4.56 9.27
N GLY A 250 14.13 5.14 8.15
CA GLY A 250 12.82 4.81 7.57
C GLY A 250 12.70 3.32 7.22
N SER A 251 13.75 2.73 6.63
CA SER A 251 13.79 1.31 6.27
C SER A 251 13.72 0.41 7.51
N LEU A 252 14.51 0.70 8.54
CA LEU A 252 14.49 -0.06 9.80
C LEU A 252 13.14 0.01 10.50
N ALA A 253 12.54 1.20 10.53
CA ALA A 253 11.22 1.38 11.13
C ALA A 253 10.14 0.59 10.34
N ALA A 254 10.18 0.62 9.01
CA ALA A 254 9.27 -0.19 8.17
C ALA A 254 9.40 -1.70 8.45
N ILE A 255 10.64 -2.20 8.57
CA ILE A 255 10.91 -3.60 8.92
C ILE A 255 10.36 -3.90 10.32
N GLY A 256 10.63 -3.04 11.30
CA GLY A 256 10.16 -3.21 12.68
C GLY A 256 8.64 -3.24 12.80
N VAL A 257 7.93 -2.34 12.11
CA VAL A 257 6.45 -2.36 12.04
C VAL A 257 5.96 -3.63 11.36
N GLY A 258 6.59 -4.03 10.24
CA GLY A 258 6.25 -5.26 9.53
C GLY A 258 6.37 -6.52 10.40
N ILE A 259 7.47 -6.65 11.17
CA ILE A 259 7.66 -7.76 12.12
C ILE A 259 6.59 -7.74 13.20
N LYS A 260 6.30 -6.56 13.78
CA LYS A 260 5.29 -6.46 14.83
C LYS A 260 3.89 -6.81 14.33
N LYS A 261 3.50 -6.35 13.12
CA LYS A 261 2.24 -6.74 12.47
C LYS A 261 2.20 -8.26 12.25
N HIS A 262 3.28 -8.85 11.75
CA HIS A 262 3.36 -10.30 11.57
C HIS A 262 3.14 -11.06 12.89
N ASN A 263 3.85 -10.69 13.95
CA ASN A 263 3.71 -11.33 15.25
C ASN A 263 2.29 -11.20 15.80
N GLN A 264 1.67 -10.02 15.70
CA GLN A 264 0.29 -9.80 16.12
C GLN A 264 -0.70 -10.71 15.35
N THR A 265 -0.51 -10.91 14.05
CA THR A 265 -1.36 -11.84 13.28
C THR A 265 -1.17 -13.30 13.70
N VAL A 266 0.07 -13.71 14.02
CA VAL A 266 0.40 -15.07 14.45
C VAL A 266 -0.14 -15.33 15.86
N GLU A 267 -0.03 -14.37 16.77
CA GLU A 267 -0.57 -14.44 18.13
C GLU A 267 -2.10 -14.47 18.12
N ALA A 268 -2.75 -13.63 17.30
CA ALA A 268 -4.20 -13.64 17.14
C ALA A 268 -4.71 -15.00 16.60
N LYS A 269 -3.99 -15.60 15.65
CA LYS A 269 -4.28 -16.95 15.15
C LYS A 269 -4.19 -18.00 16.26
N LYS A 270 -3.11 -17.97 17.05
CA LYS A 270 -2.90 -18.88 18.18
C LYS A 270 -3.97 -18.72 19.26
N ALA A 271 -4.31 -17.48 19.64
CA ALA A 271 -5.32 -17.19 20.66
C ALA A 271 -6.71 -17.74 20.29
N LEU A 272 -7.02 -17.78 19.00
CA LEU A 272 -8.31 -18.26 18.49
C LEU A 272 -8.27 -19.72 18.03
N GLY A 273 -7.16 -20.43 18.22
CA GLY A 273 -7.01 -21.82 17.74
C GLY A 273 -7.09 -21.96 16.21
N LEU A 274 -6.85 -20.88 15.48
CA LEU A 274 -6.84 -20.86 14.01
C LEU A 274 -5.43 -21.24 13.56
N HIS A 275 -5.24 -22.50 13.15
CA HIS A 275 -3.96 -22.98 12.61
C HIS A 275 -3.74 -22.53 11.16
#